data_AF-A0A9E4FPQ8-F1
#
_entry.id   AF-A0A9E4FPQ8-F1
#
_cell.length_a   1.000
_cell.length_b   1.000
_cell.length_c   1.000
_cell.angle_alpha   90.00
_cell.angle_beta   90.00
_cell.angle_gamma   90.00
#
_symmetry.space_group_name_H-M   'P 1'
#
loop_
_entity.id
_entity.type
_entity.pdbx_description
1 polymer ?
#
loop_
_entity_poly.entity_id
_entity_poly.type
_entity_poly.pdbx_seq_one_letter_code
_entity_poly.pdbx_strand_id
1 'polypeptide(L)'
;MVTAVLAGAALLVEAVRLRLPGINSLLVSRFALLLKDTESRKVTGATYVILSALAVFLLFDKPIAVAALLFLSLGDPAAALVGRRAPGIRFFGKSPIGTLAMALIAIGITGVLSAAGVVDRHWGLYVGAVSAGMTELLPLPVDDNVTIPLVSGGVMTLLVGL
;
A
#
# COMPACT_ATOMS: atom_id res chain seq x y z
N MET A 1 15.28 1.37 12.20
CA MET A 1 16.19 2.51 12.03
C MET A 1 16.08 3.12 10.63
N VAL A 2 16.33 2.37 9.54
CA VAL A 2 16.26 2.91 8.15
C VAL A 2 14.88 3.49 7.82
N THR A 3 13.79 2.77 8.08
CA THR A 3 12.42 3.23 7.81
C THR A 3 12.06 4.51 8.56
N ALA A 4 12.53 4.65 9.80
CA ALA A 4 12.33 5.87 10.60
C ALA A 4 13.09 7.08 10.03
N VAL A 5 14.33 6.89 9.56
CA VAL A 5 15.10 7.95 8.89
C VAL A 5 14.41 8.38 7.59
N LEU A 6 13.94 7.42 6.79
CA LEU A 6 13.20 7.72 5.56
C LEU A 6 11.88 8.44 5.85
N ALA A 7 11.15 8.05 6.89
CA ALA A 7 9.93 8.73 7.32
C ALA A 7 10.20 10.17 7.76
N GLY A 8 11.24 10.40 8.56
CA GLY A 8 11.66 11.74 8.95
C GLY A 8 12.02 12.61 7.74
N ALA A 9 12.79 12.06 6.79
CA ALA A 9 13.14 12.76 5.56
C ALA A 9 11.91 13.08 4.69
N ALA A 10 10.98 12.13 4.54
CA ALA A 10 9.75 12.33 3.78
C ALA A 10 8.88 13.45 4.37
N LEU A 11 8.71 13.45 5.70
CA LEU A 11 7.98 14.51 6.40
C LEU A 11 8.65 15.88 6.26
N LEU A 12 9.98 15.95 6.31
CA LEU A 12 10.72 17.18 6.09
C LEU A 12 10.53 17.72 4.67
N VAL A 13 10.66 16.86 3.65
CA VAL A 13 10.43 17.24 2.25
C VAL A 13 9.01 17.75 2.06
N GLU A 14 8.01 17.06 2.62
CA GLU A 14 6.60 17.44 2.54
C GLU A 14 6.34 18.80 3.23
N ALA A 15 6.90 19.02 4.42
CA ALA A 15 6.78 20.28 5.15
C ALA A 15 7.42 21.47 4.40
N VAL A 16 8.59 21.26 3.80
CA VAL A 16 9.29 22.29 3.01
C VAL A 16 8.50 22.61 1.74
N ARG A 17 8.07 21.58 1.01
CA ARG A 17 7.28 21.71 -0.21
C ARG A 17 5.98 22.49 0.03
N LEU A 18 5.21 22.12 1.06
CA LEU A 18 3.90 22.75 1.30
C LEU A 18 4.02 24.21 1.79
N ARG A 19 5.18 24.58 2.36
CA ARG A 19 5.46 25.96 2.79
C ARG A 19 6.05 26.84 1.68
N LEU A 20 6.78 26.26 0.72
CA LEU A 20 7.51 27.00 -0.31
C LEU A 20 6.97 26.71 -1.72
N PRO A 21 6.15 27.62 -2.30
CA PRO A 21 5.50 27.41 -3.60
C PRO A 21 6.46 27.12 -4.75
N GLY A 22 7.66 27.72 -4.74
CA GLY A 22 8.69 27.49 -5.77
C GLY A 22 9.22 26.06 -5.76
N ILE A 23 9.47 25.50 -4.57
CA ILE A 23 9.91 24.11 -4.41
C ILE A 23 8.76 23.16 -4.78
N ASN A 24 7.52 23.48 -4.37
CA ASN A 24 6.36 22.69 -4.73
C ASN A 24 6.18 22.61 -6.25
N SER A 25 6.26 23.74 -6.96
CA SER A 25 6.13 23.76 -8.42
C SER A 25 7.23 22.97 -9.12
N LEU A 26 8.48 23.07 -8.64
CA LEU A 26 9.59 22.26 -9.15
C LEU A 26 9.35 20.76 -8.94
N LEU A 27 8.93 20.36 -7.76
CA LEU A 27 8.72 18.94 -7.42
C LEU A 27 7.51 18.36 -8.18
N VAL A 28 6.39 19.09 -8.21
CA VAL A 28 5.19 18.70 -8.97
C VAL A 28 5.51 18.60 -10.45
N SER A 29 6.27 19.53 -11.05
CA SER A 29 6.63 19.45 -12.47
C SER A 29 7.57 18.28 -12.79
N ARG A 30 8.54 17.99 -11.92
CA ARG A 30 9.47 16.87 -12.10
C ARG A 30 8.81 15.51 -11.92
N PHE A 31 7.83 15.40 -11.02
CA PHE A 31 7.16 14.15 -10.67
C PHE A 31 5.68 14.13 -11.08
N ALA A 32 5.29 14.93 -12.08
CA ALA A 32 3.90 15.05 -12.53
C ALA A 32 3.29 13.70 -12.96
N LEU A 33 4.12 12.77 -13.44
CA LEU A 33 3.70 11.41 -13.82
C LEU A 33 3.37 10.52 -12.61
N LEU A 34 3.89 10.84 -11.41
CA LEU A 34 3.72 10.04 -10.20
C LEU A 34 2.71 10.64 -9.22
N LEU A 35 2.55 11.96 -9.22
CA LEU A 35 1.62 12.64 -8.33
C LEU A 35 0.21 12.65 -8.92
N LYS A 36 -0.80 12.41 -8.08
CA LYS A 36 -2.19 12.70 -8.43
C LYS A 36 -2.40 14.21 -8.51
N ASP A 37 -3.26 14.69 -9.41
CA ASP A 37 -3.55 16.13 -9.57
C ASP A 37 -4.01 16.80 -8.26
N THR A 38 -4.70 16.03 -7.42
CA THR A 38 -5.22 16.45 -6.10
C THR A 38 -4.15 16.53 -5.02
N GLU A 39 -2.95 15.98 -5.25
CA GLU A 39 -1.87 15.93 -4.27
C GLU A 39 -1.00 17.20 -4.30
N SER A 40 -1.10 18.07 -5.31
CA SER A 40 -0.25 19.28 -5.44
C SER A 40 -0.22 20.20 -4.21
N ARG A 41 -1.25 20.18 -3.36
CA ARG A 41 -1.33 20.93 -2.08
C ARG A 41 -1.59 20.06 -0.86
N LYS A 42 -1.42 18.74 -0.98
CA LYS A 42 -1.63 17.76 0.09
C LYS A 42 -0.40 16.87 0.24
N VAL A 43 -0.36 16.14 1.36
CA VAL A 43 0.61 15.07 1.58
C VAL A 43 0.50 14.05 0.44
N THR A 44 1.63 13.66 -0.13
CA THR A 44 1.67 12.72 -1.26
C THR A 44 1.42 11.28 -0.85
N GLY A 45 0.95 10.48 -1.81
CA GLY A 45 0.86 9.02 -1.66
C GLY A 45 2.20 8.39 -1.26
N ALA A 46 3.31 8.87 -1.82
CA ALA A 46 4.66 8.39 -1.47
C ALA A 46 5.00 8.60 0.02
N THR A 47 4.66 9.77 0.58
CA THR A 47 4.82 10.03 2.02
C THR A 47 3.95 9.08 2.84
N TYR A 48 2.71 8.83 2.42
CA TYR A 48 1.85 7.84 3.09
C TYR A 48 2.44 6.42 3.05
N VAL A 49 3.00 5.97 1.93
CA VAL A 49 3.68 4.66 1.84
C VAL A 49 4.83 4.56 2.83
N ILE A 50 5.67 5.60 2.95
CA ILE A 50 6.83 5.58 3.86
C ILE A 50 6.38 5.55 5.33
N LEU A 51 5.38 6.36 5.69
CA LEU A 51 4.80 6.36 7.04
C LEU A 51 4.13 5.02 7.37
N SER A 52 3.40 4.47 6.40
CA SER A 52 2.78 3.15 6.48
C SER A 52 3.81 2.05 6.68
N ALA A 53 4.91 2.06 5.93
CA ALA A 53 6.01 1.12 6.09
C ALA A 53 6.62 1.20 7.50
N LEU A 54 6.85 2.42 8.01
CA LEU A 54 7.30 2.58 9.39
C LEU A 54 6.30 1.97 10.39
N ALA A 55 5.01 2.29 10.27
CA ALA A 55 3.98 1.77 11.16
C ALA A 55 3.90 0.23 11.13
N VAL A 56 3.87 -0.35 9.93
CA VAL A 56 3.80 -1.80 9.70
C VAL A 56 5.00 -2.54 10.30
N PHE A 57 6.23 -2.01 10.17
CA PHE A 57 7.41 -2.60 10.81
C PHE A 57 7.49 -2.40 12.33
N LEU A 58 6.75 -1.43 12.89
CA LEU A 58 6.65 -1.25 14.34
C LEU A 58 5.56 -2.13 14.95
N LEU A 59 4.49 -2.40 14.21
CA LEU A 59 3.31 -3.11 14.69
C LEU A 59 3.36 -4.62 14.45
N PHE A 60 4.03 -5.07 13.39
CA PHE A 60 4.02 -6.47 12.96
C PHE A 60 5.43 -7.03 12.83
N ASP A 61 5.52 -8.35 12.96
CA ASP A 61 6.76 -9.07 12.73
C ASP A 61 7.28 -8.90 11.31
N LYS A 62 8.61 -8.88 11.18
CA LYS A 62 9.31 -8.58 9.93
C LYS A 62 8.78 -9.35 8.71
N PRO A 63 8.51 -10.67 8.77
CA PRO A 63 7.98 -11.40 7.61
C PRO A 63 6.58 -10.94 7.19
N ILE A 64 5.70 -10.67 8.16
CA ILE A 64 4.33 -10.18 7.94
C ILE A 64 4.39 -8.75 7.38
N ALA A 65 5.24 -7.90 7.96
CA ALA A 65 5.46 -6.53 7.50
C ALA A 65 5.92 -6.49 6.03
N VAL A 66 6.86 -7.36 5.66
CA VAL A 66 7.33 -7.49 4.27
C VAL A 66 6.20 -7.95 3.35
N ALA A 67 5.43 -8.97 3.75
CA ALA A 67 4.31 -9.46 2.95
C ALA A 67 3.25 -8.37 2.70
N ALA A 68 2.82 -7.67 3.76
CA ALA A 68 1.81 -6.61 3.67
C ALA A 68 2.26 -5.44 2.78
N LEU A 69 3.53 -5.03 2.86
CA LEU A 69 4.07 -3.98 2.01
C LEU A 69 4.23 -4.43 0.55
N LEU A 70 4.52 -5.70 0.29
CA LEU A 70 4.53 -6.25 -1.06
C LEU A 70 3.12 -6.34 -1.65
N PHE A 71 2.11 -6.68 -0.85
CA PHE A 71 0.71 -6.65 -1.28
C PHE A 71 0.30 -5.27 -1.74
N LEU A 72 0.67 -4.22 -1.00
CA LEU A 72 0.46 -2.84 -1.45
C LEU A 72 1.27 -2.53 -2.73
N SER A 73 2.59 -2.73 -2.69
CA SER A 73 3.50 -2.24 -3.74
C SER A 73 3.27 -2.85 -5.12
N LEU A 74 2.79 -4.10 -5.17
CA LEU A 74 2.51 -4.80 -6.43
C LEU A 74 1.01 -4.93 -6.69
N GLY A 75 0.21 -5.11 -5.63
CA GLY A 75 -1.23 -5.31 -5.75
C GLY A 75 -1.98 -4.03 -6.14
N ASP A 76 -1.61 -2.86 -5.59
CA ASP A 76 -2.30 -1.59 -5.90
C ASP A 76 -2.09 -1.15 -7.36
N PRO A 77 -0.85 -1.17 -7.90
CA PRO A 77 -0.65 -0.93 -9.33
C PRO A 77 -1.39 -1.94 -10.21
N ALA A 78 -1.43 -3.22 -9.82
CA ALA A 78 -2.16 -4.25 -10.57
C ALA A 78 -3.68 -3.99 -10.57
N ALA A 79 -4.25 -3.67 -9.41
CA ALA A 79 -5.66 -3.30 -9.28
C ALA A 79 -5.99 -2.06 -10.11
N ALA A 80 -5.16 -1.03 -10.06
CA ALA A 80 -5.35 0.18 -10.87
C ALA A 80 -5.22 -0.11 -12.37
N LEU A 81 -4.24 -0.91 -12.79
CA LEU A 81 -3.96 -1.21 -14.20
C LEU A 81 -5.07 -2.07 -14.83
N VAL A 82 -5.50 -3.11 -14.13
CA VAL A 82 -6.56 -4.04 -14.57
C VAL A 82 -7.91 -3.38 -14.40
N GLY A 83 -8.19 -2.81 -13.22
CA GLY A 83 -9.47 -2.21 -12.85
C GLY A 83 -9.85 -0.99 -13.70
N ARG A 84 -8.88 -0.19 -14.16
CA ARG A 84 -9.17 0.93 -15.09
C ARG A 84 -9.65 0.46 -16.47
N ARG A 85 -9.13 -0.67 -16.96
CA ARG A 85 -9.47 -1.23 -18.28
C ARG A 85 -10.67 -2.18 -18.24
N ALA A 86 -10.99 -2.70 -17.06
CA ALA A 86 -12.08 -3.63 -16.85
C ALA A 86 -13.45 -2.98 -17.14
N PRO A 87 -14.27 -3.58 -18.02
CA PRO A 87 -15.66 -3.16 -18.21
C PRO A 87 -16.53 -3.63 -17.02
N GLY A 88 -17.70 -3.01 -16.86
CA GLY A 88 -18.73 -3.46 -15.91
C GLY A 88 -18.96 -2.52 -14.73
N ILE A 89 -19.57 -3.07 -13.68
CA ILE A 89 -20.03 -2.34 -12.49
C ILE A 89 -18.83 -1.84 -11.69
N ARG A 90 -18.95 -0.62 -11.15
CA ARG A 90 -17.98 -0.04 -10.22
C ARG A 90 -18.61 0.09 -8.84
N PHE A 91 -17.98 -0.48 -7.82
CA PHE A 91 -18.35 -0.24 -6.43
C PHE A 91 -17.42 0.84 -5.87
N PHE A 92 -18.02 1.91 -5.33
CA PHE A 92 -17.25 3.03 -4.75
C PHE A 92 -16.20 3.64 -5.69
N GLY A 93 -16.47 3.61 -7.01
CA GLY A 93 -15.54 4.10 -8.03
C GLY A 93 -14.44 3.11 -8.44
N LYS A 94 -14.33 1.96 -7.77
CA LYS A 94 -13.35 0.89 -8.00
C LYS A 94 -13.98 -0.31 -8.70
N SER A 95 -13.18 -1.06 -9.45
CA SER A 95 -13.63 -2.20 -10.24
C SER A 95 -13.43 -3.49 -9.45
N PRO A 96 -14.43 -4.39 -9.33
CA PRO A 96 -14.26 -5.72 -8.72
C PRO A 96 -13.13 -6.53 -9.37
N ILE A 97 -12.88 -6.30 -10.66
CA ILE A 97 -11.83 -6.99 -11.40
C ILE A 97 -10.44 -6.48 -10.95
N GLY A 98 -10.33 -5.19 -10.60
CA GLY A 98 -9.13 -4.63 -9.99
C GLY A 98 -8.86 -5.23 -8.60
N THR A 99 -9.89 -5.30 -7.76
CA THR A 99 -9.86 -5.97 -6.45
C THR A 99 -9.42 -7.43 -6.55
N LEU A 100 -9.96 -8.17 -7.53
CA LEU A 100 -9.55 -9.55 -7.79
C LEU A 100 -8.08 -9.62 -8.22
N ALA A 101 -7.61 -8.70 -9.07
CA ALA A 101 -6.21 -8.64 -9.47
C ALA A 101 -5.28 -8.40 -8.27
N MET A 102 -5.64 -7.51 -7.35
CA MET A 102 -4.89 -7.33 -6.09
C MET A 102 -4.83 -8.62 -5.29
N ALA A 103 -5.98 -9.27 -5.04
CA ALA A 103 -6.03 -10.50 -4.26
C ALA A 103 -5.18 -11.61 -4.89
N LEU A 104 -5.24 -11.77 -6.21
CA LEU A 104 -4.42 -12.77 -6.93
C LEU A 104 -2.92 -12.47 -6.85
N ILE A 105 -2.52 -11.21 -6.99
CA ILE A 105 -1.12 -10.80 -6.81
C ILE A 105 -0.66 -11.07 -5.37
N ALA A 106 -1.45 -10.69 -4.37
CA ALA A 106 -1.14 -10.93 -2.97
C ALA A 106 -1.05 -12.43 -2.62
N ILE A 107 -1.94 -13.25 -3.18
CA ILE A 107 -1.88 -14.73 -3.06
C ILE A 107 -0.61 -15.27 -3.71
N GLY A 108 -0.26 -14.79 -4.90
CA GLY A 108 0.99 -15.16 -5.59
C GLY A 108 2.23 -14.80 -4.77
N ILE A 109 2.28 -13.59 -4.22
CA ILE A 109 3.35 -13.13 -3.32
C ILE A 109 3.44 -14.04 -2.09
N THR A 110 2.31 -14.35 -1.46
CA THR A 110 2.27 -15.28 -0.31
C THR A 110 2.88 -16.63 -0.66
N GLY A 111 2.53 -17.18 -1.82
CA GLY A 111 3.09 -18.43 -2.33
C GLY A 111 4.61 -18.36 -2.56
N VAL A 112 5.10 -17.28 -3.18
CA VAL A 112 6.54 -17.07 -3.43
C VAL A 112 7.32 -16.93 -2.13
N LEU A 113 6.83 -16.13 -1.18
CA LEU A 113 7.48 -15.94 0.12
C LEU A 113 7.51 -17.24 0.93
N SER A 114 6.44 -18.02 0.88
CA SER A 114 6.37 -19.33 1.54
C SER A 114 7.35 -20.34 0.91
N ALA A 115 7.42 -20.35 -0.43
CA ALA A 115 8.33 -21.24 -1.15
C ALA A 115 9.81 -20.87 -0.94
N ALA A 116 10.11 -19.58 -0.78
CA ALA A 116 11.44 -19.08 -0.48
C ALA A 116 11.85 -19.23 1.00
N GLY A 117 10.97 -19.72 1.88
CA GLY A 117 11.22 -19.86 3.31
C GLY A 117 11.30 -18.53 4.06
N VAL A 118 10.72 -17.46 3.51
CA VAL A 118 10.66 -16.13 4.16
C VAL A 118 9.55 -16.07 5.21
N VAL A 119 8.43 -16.76 4.94
CA VAL A 119 7.28 -16.91 5.84
C VAL A 119 6.94 -18.39 5.97
N ASP A 120 6.52 -18.80 7.17
CA ASP A 120 6.00 -20.15 7.35
C ASP A 120 4.66 -20.31 6.62
N ARG A 121 4.46 -21.48 6.01
CA ARG A 121 3.23 -21.75 5.28
C ARG A 121 2.06 -21.79 6.26
N HIS A 122 1.26 -20.73 6.26
CA HIS A 122 0.09 -20.62 7.11
C HIS A 122 -1.11 -20.10 6.32
N TRP A 123 -2.30 -20.70 6.54
CA TRP A 123 -3.52 -20.32 5.84
C TRP A 123 -3.91 -18.85 6.10
N GLY A 124 -3.59 -18.33 7.29
CA GLY A 124 -3.82 -16.93 7.67
C GLY A 124 -3.15 -15.90 6.76
N LEU A 125 -2.04 -16.25 6.10
CA LEU A 125 -1.39 -15.37 5.13
C LEU A 125 -2.26 -15.15 3.88
N TYR A 126 -2.93 -16.21 3.42
CA TYR A 126 -3.86 -16.13 2.27
C TYR A 126 -5.12 -15.34 2.62
N VAL A 127 -5.60 -15.44 3.86
CA VAL A 127 -6.70 -14.58 4.34
C VAL A 127 -6.25 -13.12 4.39
N GLY A 128 -5.02 -12.87 4.83
CA GLY A 128 -4.37 -11.56 4.71
C GLY A 128 -4.35 -11.03 3.28
N ALA A 129 -3.97 -11.86 2.31
CA ALA A 129 -3.95 -11.51 0.90
C ALA A 129 -5.35 -11.14 0.35
N VAL A 130 -6.39 -11.90 0.72
CA VAL A 130 -7.78 -11.57 0.34
C VAL A 130 -8.23 -10.27 1.02
N SER A 131 -7.88 -10.07 2.29
CA SER A 131 -8.22 -8.84 3.02
C SER A 131 -7.59 -7.59 2.41
N ALA A 132 -6.41 -7.69 1.78
CA ALA A 132 -5.79 -6.59 1.03
C ALA A 132 -6.70 -6.16 -0.13
N GLY A 133 -7.16 -7.12 -0.95
CA GLY A 133 -8.13 -6.86 -2.01
C GLY A 133 -9.41 -6.24 -1.47
N MET A 134 -10.03 -6.82 -0.44
CA MET A 134 -11.24 -6.25 0.17
C MET A 134 -11.04 -4.81 0.65
N THR A 135 -9.89 -4.53 1.27
CA THR A 135 -9.55 -3.18 1.75
C THR A 135 -9.42 -2.20 0.59
N GLU A 136 -8.83 -2.62 -0.53
CA GLU A 136 -8.80 -1.80 -1.74
C GLU A 136 -10.21 -1.45 -2.23
N LEU A 137 -11.16 -2.37 -2.22
CA LEU A 137 -12.51 -2.06 -2.73
C LEU A 137 -13.29 -1.07 -1.83
N LEU A 138 -12.98 -1.02 -0.54
CA LEU A 138 -13.75 -0.26 0.44
C LEU A 138 -13.51 1.27 0.33
N PRO A 139 -14.56 2.10 0.53
CA PRO A 139 -14.44 3.55 0.52
C PRO A 139 -13.93 4.07 1.88
N LEU A 140 -12.71 3.72 2.24
CA LEU A 140 -12.13 4.16 3.51
C LEU A 140 -11.73 5.65 3.46
N PRO A 141 -11.87 6.40 4.58
CA PRO A 141 -11.50 7.82 4.62
C PRO A 141 -9.98 8.06 4.63
N VAL A 142 -9.20 7.01 4.86
CA VAL A 142 -7.73 7.02 4.89
C VAL A 142 -7.20 6.45 3.58
N ASP A 143 -6.07 6.98 3.10
CA ASP A 143 -5.44 6.56 1.84
C ASP A 143 -5.10 5.06 1.81
N ASP A 144 -5.30 4.45 0.64
CA ASP A 144 -5.07 3.02 0.38
C ASP A 144 -3.62 2.59 0.70
N ASN A 145 -2.66 3.50 0.53
CA ASN A 145 -1.25 3.27 0.87
C ASN A 145 -1.01 3.03 2.37
N VAL A 146 -1.96 3.42 3.22
CA VAL A 146 -1.95 3.20 4.66
C VAL A 146 -2.85 2.02 5.03
N THR A 147 -4.08 2.01 4.52
CA THR A 147 -5.10 1.04 4.95
C THR A 147 -4.76 -0.38 4.51
N ILE A 148 -4.34 -0.60 3.25
CA ILE A 148 -4.07 -1.94 2.71
C ILE A 148 -3.03 -2.70 3.54
N PRO A 149 -1.80 -2.18 3.77
CA PRO A 149 -0.79 -2.95 4.48
C PRO A 149 -1.09 -3.04 5.99
N LEU A 150 -1.76 -2.05 6.60
CA LEU A 150 -2.16 -2.14 8.01
C LEU A 150 -3.25 -3.18 8.24
N VAL A 151 -4.29 -3.20 7.41
CA VAL A 151 -5.40 -4.16 7.54
C VAL A 151 -4.91 -5.58 7.22
N SER A 152 -4.22 -5.76 6.09
CA SER A 152 -3.74 -7.09 5.71
C SER A 152 -2.67 -7.62 6.67
N GLY A 153 -1.74 -6.78 7.12
CA GLY A 153 -0.76 -7.13 8.15
C GLY A 153 -1.40 -7.48 9.49
N GLY A 154 -2.42 -6.73 9.90
CA GLY A 154 -3.19 -7.02 11.12
C GLY A 154 -3.92 -8.35 11.04
N VAL A 155 -4.61 -8.63 9.92
CA VAL A 155 -5.29 -9.92 9.69
C VAL A 155 -4.30 -11.07 9.72
N MET A 156 -3.15 -10.95 9.04
CA MET A 156 -2.11 -11.98 9.07
C MET A 156 -1.59 -12.21 10.50
N THR A 157 -1.28 -11.14 11.23
CA THR A 157 -0.76 -11.23 12.61
C THR A 157 -1.76 -11.92 13.54
N LEU A 158 -3.04 -11.55 13.47
CA LEU A 158 -4.10 -12.16 14.29
C LEU A 158 -4.31 -13.65 14.00
N LEU A 159 -4.19 -14.07 12.74
CA LEU A 159 -4.49 -15.45 12.33
C LEU A 159 -3.29 -16.37 12.40
N VAL A 160 -2.09 -15.87 12.13
CA VAL A 160 -0.85 -16.65 12.25
C VAL A 160 -0.52 -16.89 13.72
N GLY A 161 -0.86 -15.93 14.59
CA GLY A 161 -0.57 -16.00 16.01
C GLY A 161 0.93 -15.78 16.27
N LEU A 162 1.22 -14.79 17.11
CA LEU A 162 2.52 -14.67 17.79
C LEU A 162 2.29 -14.95 19.27
#